data_AF-A0A246AK04-F1
#
_entry.id   AF-A0A246AK04-F1
#
_cell.length_a   1.000
_cell.length_b   1.000
_cell.length_c   1.000
_cell.angle_alpha   90.00
_cell.angle_beta   90.00
_cell.angle_gamma   90.00
#
_symmetry.space_group_name_H-M   'P 1'
#
loop_
_entity.id
_entity.type
_entity.pdbx_description
1 polymer ?
#
loop_
_entity_poly.entity_id
_entity_poly.type
_entity_poly.pdbx_seq_one_letter_code
_entity_poly.pdbx_strand_id
1 'polypeptide(L)'
;MWSFRESNSSDSIFTNTKGFIFFVIIAIPVFFVFFNNTQNETKVNRINGILVNNINYVQNSEIIEKNIVDNGGGRKGYWIKFSNLNKKDFDILFWEKLRIGDSISKRIGNSKFTVYRDDSTFVFDYYNVYLKYKDLP
;
A
#
# COMPACT_ATOMS: atom_id res chain seq x y z
N MET A 1 -11.88 40.29 66.10
CA MET A 1 -12.14 38.83 66.11
C MET A 1 -12.16 38.39 64.65
N TRP A 2 -11.07 37.79 64.16
CA TRP A 2 -10.95 37.37 62.75
C TRP A 2 -11.37 35.89 62.67
N SER A 3 -12.46 35.59 61.98
CA SER A 3 -12.85 34.22 61.66
C SER A 3 -12.06 33.75 60.44
N PHE A 4 -11.13 32.81 60.66
CA PHE A 4 -10.50 32.07 59.57
C PHE A 4 -11.58 31.27 58.84
N ARG A 5 -11.82 31.61 57.58
CA ARG A 5 -12.64 30.80 56.68
C ARG A 5 -11.74 29.67 56.18
N GLU A 6 -11.88 28.49 56.78
CA GLU A 6 -11.26 27.27 56.26
C GLU A 6 -11.76 27.05 54.84
N SER A 7 -10.81 27.10 53.91
CA SER A 7 -10.99 26.79 52.51
C SER A 7 -11.19 25.28 52.38
N ASN A 8 -12.40 24.85 52.03
CA ASN A 8 -12.68 23.49 51.55
C ASN A 8 -11.99 23.25 50.19
N SER A 9 -10.67 23.02 50.22
CA SER A 9 -9.84 22.75 49.03
C SER A 9 -9.75 21.27 48.68
N SER A 10 -10.27 20.36 49.52
CA SER A 10 -10.28 18.92 49.26
C SER A 10 -11.29 18.50 48.18
N ASP A 11 -12.45 19.16 48.13
CA ASP A 11 -13.58 18.70 47.30
C ASP A 11 -13.40 19.06 45.81
N SER A 12 -12.64 20.13 45.51
CA SER A 12 -12.36 20.53 44.12
C SER A 12 -11.29 19.65 43.46
N ILE A 13 -10.33 19.13 44.22
CA ILE A 13 -9.24 18.29 43.71
C ILE A 13 -9.80 16.90 43.34
N PHE A 14 -10.53 16.25 44.25
CA PHE A 14 -11.08 14.90 44.02
C PHE A 14 -12.08 14.85 42.86
N THR A 15 -12.88 15.91 42.66
CA THR A 15 -13.85 15.98 41.56
C THR A 15 -13.16 16.15 40.20
N ASN A 16 -12.08 16.94 40.14
CA ASN A 16 -11.24 17.06 38.94
C ASN A 16 -10.48 15.77 38.62
N THR A 17 -9.99 15.03 39.64
CA THR A 17 -9.27 13.77 39.40
C THR A 17 -10.18 12.67 38.87
N LYS A 18 -11.42 12.56 39.37
CA LYS A 18 -12.40 11.58 38.86
C LYS A 18 -12.78 11.87 37.40
N GLY A 19 -13.04 13.14 37.06
CA GLY A 19 -13.32 13.55 35.68
C GLY A 19 -12.16 13.24 34.72
N PHE A 20 -10.92 13.46 35.17
CA PHE A 20 -9.72 13.12 34.40
C PHE A 20 -9.57 11.60 34.17
N ILE A 21 -9.85 10.78 35.18
CA ILE A 21 -9.80 9.31 35.05
C ILE A 21 -10.83 8.82 34.03
N PHE A 22 -12.07 9.31 34.08
CA PHE A 22 -13.10 8.97 33.10
C PHE A 22 -12.71 9.42 31.68
N PHE A 23 -12.12 10.61 31.55
CA PHE A 23 -11.63 11.11 30.27
C PHE A 23 -10.53 10.20 29.69
N VAL A 24 -9.57 9.76 30.50
CA VAL A 24 -8.49 8.86 30.06
C VAL A 24 -9.04 7.48 29.67
N ILE A 25 -9.98 6.93 30.45
CA ILE A 25 -10.62 5.63 30.16
C ILE A 25 -11.38 5.65 28.83
N ILE A 26 -11.97 6.78 28.44
CA ILE A 26 -12.68 6.92 27.16
C ILE A 26 -11.71 7.28 26.02
N ALA A 27 -10.72 8.14 26.27
CA ALA A 27 -9.80 8.62 25.24
C ALA A 27 -8.86 7.53 24.74
N ILE A 28 -8.36 6.63 25.60
CA ILE A 28 -7.45 5.54 25.21
C ILE A 28 -8.08 4.59 24.17
N PRO A 29 -9.28 4.00 24.39
CA PRO A 29 -9.87 3.10 23.41
C PRO A 29 -10.28 3.82 22.12
N VAL A 30 -10.75 5.07 22.18
CA VAL A 30 -11.06 5.86 20.98
C VAL A 30 -9.79 6.14 20.17
N PHE A 31 -8.68 6.50 20.83
CA PHE A 31 -7.39 6.68 20.18
C PHE A 31 -6.90 5.38 19.55
N PHE A 32 -7.02 4.24 20.25
CA PHE A 32 -6.64 2.92 19.71
C PHE A 32 -7.46 2.51 18.49
N VAL A 33 -8.78 2.73 18.50
CA VAL A 33 -9.67 2.45 17.37
C VAL A 33 -9.31 3.35 16.19
N PHE A 34 -9.10 4.65 16.43
CA PHE A 34 -8.74 5.59 15.37
C PHE A 34 -7.38 5.23 14.76
N PHE A 35 -6.35 5.00 15.57
CA PHE A 35 -4.99 4.71 15.10
C PHE A 35 -4.92 3.39 14.31
N ASN A 36 -5.64 2.34 14.74
CA ASN A 36 -5.71 1.07 14.02
C ASN A 36 -6.44 1.21 12.67
N ASN A 37 -7.53 1.98 12.63
CA ASN A 37 -8.24 2.24 11.38
C ASN A 37 -7.40 3.08 10.41
N THR A 38 -6.73 4.13 10.89
CA THR A 38 -5.86 4.95 10.02
C THR A 38 -4.71 4.12 9.46
N GLN A 39 -4.08 3.24 10.25
CA GLN A 39 -3.01 2.38 9.73
C GLN A 39 -3.50 1.38 8.68
N ASN A 40 -4.70 0.81 8.86
CA ASN A 40 -5.28 -0.11 7.89
C ASN A 40 -5.68 0.61 6.60
N GLU A 41 -6.32 1.78 6.70
CA GLU A 41 -6.67 2.59 5.53
C GLU A 41 -5.44 3.09 4.77
N THR A 42 -4.38 3.50 5.48
CA THR A 42 -3.13 3.94 4.83
C THR A 42 -2.48 2.79 4.05
N LYS A 43 -2.51 1.55 4.59
CA LYS A 43 -1.98 0.37 3.91
C LYS A 43 -2.84 0.00 2.68
N VAL A 44 -4.16 0.01 2.82
CA VAL A 44 -5.09 -0.29 1.71
C VAL A 44 -4.99 0.77 0.61
N ASN A 45 -4.91 2.05 0.96
CA ASN A 45 -4.75 3.14 0.00
C ASN A 45 -3.39 3.11 -0.70
N ARG A 46 -2.33 2.65 -0.03
CA ARG A 46 -1.01 2.46 -0.66
C ARG A 46 -1.03 1.30 -1.65
N ILE A 47 -1.69 0.18 -1.31
CA ILE A 47 -1.87 -0.98 -2.20
C ILE A 47 -2.73 -0.59 -3.40
N ASN A 48 -3.86 0.10 -3.17
CA ASN A 48 -4.72 0.60 -4.24
C ASN A 48 -3.99 1.63 -5.11
N GLY A 49 -3.19 2.52 -4.53
CA GLY A 49 -2.36 3.47 -5.29
C GLY A 49 -1.36 2.77 -6.21
N ILE A 50 -0.68 1.71 -5.74
CA ILE A 50 0.25 0.91 -6.55
C ILE A 50 -0.49 0.14 -7.65
N LEU A 51 -1.68 -0.41 -7.36
CA LEU A 51 -2.48 -1.18 -8.32
C LEU A 51 -3.18 -0.30 -9.38
N VAL A 52 -3.61 0.90 -8.99
CA VAL A 52 -4.39 1.83 -9.83
C VAL A 52 -3.49 2.75 -10.66
N ASN A 53 -2.41 3.31 -10.10
CA ASN A 53 -1.62 4.34 -10.82
C ASN A 53 -0.59 3.78 -11.81
N ASN A 54 -0.07 2.57 -11.60
CA ASN A 54 1.03 2.09 -12.44
C ASN A 54 0.61 1.36 -13.70
N ILE A 55 -0.69 1.18 -13.96
CA ILE A 55 -1.09 0.27 -15.03
C ILE A 55 -2.23 0.86 -15.86
N ASN A 56 -1.93 2.03 -16.44
CA ASN A 56 -2.61 2.50 -17.65
C ASN A 56 -2.70 1.35 -18.66
N TYR A 57 -3.90 1.19 -19.20
CA TYR A 57 -4.34 0.15 -20.11
C TYR A 57 -3.30 -0.17 -21.19
N VAL A 58 -2.92 -1.45 -21.26
CA VAL A 58 -2.02 -1.98 -22.28
C VAL A 58 -2.83 -3.05 -23.00
N GLN A 59 -3.34 -2.73 -24.18
CA GLN A 59 -4.08 -3.68 -25.01
C GLN A 59 -3.16 -4.19 -26.10
N ASN A 60 -2.87 -5.48 -26.06
CA ASN A 60 -2.14 -6.22 -27.10
C ASN A 60 -0.83 -5.56 -27.50
N SER A 61 -0.05 -5.20 -26.49
CA SER A 61 1.26 -4.59 -26.70
C SER A 61 2.34 -5.65 -26.67
N GLU A 62 3.09 -5.74 -27.75
CA GLU A 62 4.24 -6.63 -27.86
C GLU A 62 5.44 -6.02 -27.12
N ILE A 63 6.18 -6.86 -26.40
CA ILE A 63 7.42 -6.46 -25.74
C ILE A 63 8.55 -6.47 -26.76
N ILE A 64 9.10 -5.29 -27.05
CA ILE A 64 10.23 -5.14 -27.97
C ILE A 64 11.57 -5.04 -27.24
N GLU A 65 11.57 -4.61 -25.98
CA GLU A 65 12.79 -4.46 -25.20
C GLU A 65 12.51 -4.68 -23.72
N LYS A 66 13.49 -5.28 -23.04
CA LYS A 66 13.47 -5.57 -21.62
C LYS A 66 14.85 -5.30 -21.04
N ASN A 67 14.96 -4.43 -20.04
CA ASN A 67 16.27 -4.02 -19.52
C ASN A 67 16.24 -3.75 -18.00
N ILE A 68 17.44 -3.69 -17.41
CA ILE A 68 17.67 -3.38 -16.00
C ILE A 68 18.47 -2.09 -15.93
N VAL A 69 18.02 -1.14 -15.13
CA VAL A 69 18.74 0.11 -14.87
C VAL A 69 19.25 0.08 -13.44
N ASP A 70 20.53 0.36 -13.27
CA ASP A 70 21.09 0.67 -11.96
C ASP A 70 20.80 2.15 -11.67
N ASN A 71 19.91 2.42 -10.72
CA ASN A 71 19.54 3.79 -10.33
C ASN A 71 20.53 4.38 -9.32
N GLY A 72 21.66 3.71 -9.07
CA GLY A 72 22.63 4.08 -8.07
C GLY A 72 22.25 3.60 -6.66
N GLY A 73 23.25 3.45 -5.80
CA GLY A 73 23.06 2.98 -4.42
C GLY A 73 22.56 1.53 -4.30
N GLY A 74 22.79 0.69 -5.32
CA GLY A 74 22.41 -0.72 -5.35
C GLY A 74 20.94 -1.00 -5.65
N ARG A 75 20.14 0.03 -5.98
CA ARG A 75 18.73 -0.12 -6.35
C ARG A 75 18.59 -0.36 -7.85
N LYS A 76 18.11 -1.56 -8.21
CA LYS A 76 17.81 -1.94 -9.59
C LYS A 76 16.37 -1.56 -9.95
N GLY A 77 16.20 -0.86 -11.07
CA GLY A 77 14.91 -0.65 -11.73
C GLY A 77 14.74 -1.64 -12.88
N TYR A 78 13.53 -2.17 -13.05
CA TYR A 78 13.20 -3.12 -14.11
C TYR A 78 12.17 -2.49 -15.03
N TRP A 79 12.50 -2.32 -16.31
CA TRP A 79 11.60 -1.69 -17.26
C TRP A 79 11.44 -2.52 -18.52
N ILE A 80 10.30 -2.30 -19.17
CA ILE A 80 9.88 -2.95 -20.40
C ILE A 80 9.43 -1.88 -21.38
N LYS A 81 9.89 -1.98 -22.63
CA LYS A 81 9.41 -1.16 -23.73
C LYS A 81 8.48 -1.98 -24.59
N PHE A 82 7.31 -1.42 -24.85
CA PHE A 82 6.31 -2.02 -25.72
C PHE A 82 6.38 -1.44 -27.12
N SER A 83 5.85 -2.16 -28.11
CA SER A 83 5.80 -1.69 -29.51
C SER A 83 4.99 -0.40 -29.68
N ASN A 84 3.94 -0.24 -28.88
CA ASN A 84 2.97 0.85 -28.97
C ASN A 84 3.01 1.84 -27.78
N LEU A 85 3.87 1.60 -26.78
CA LEU A 85 3.96 2.45 -25.59
C LEU A 85 5.42 2.71 -25.23
N ASN A 86 5.65 3.87 -24.59
CA ASN A 86 6.93 4.20 -23.99
C ASN A 86 7.30 3.22 -22.86
N LYS A 87 8.56 3.29 -22.45
CA LYS A 87 9.13 2.47 -21.37
C LYS A 87 8.23 2.55 -20.13
N LYS A 88 7.98 1.39 -19.53
CA LYS A 88 7.17 1.25 -18.33
C LYS A 88 7.89 0.39 -17.32
N ASP A 89 7.89 0.85 -16.09
CA ASP A 89 8.51 0.16 -14.98
C ASP A 89 7.61 -0.95 -14.46
N PHE A 90 8.23 -2.07 -14.12
CA PHE A 90 7.57 -3.24 -13.54
C PHE A 90 8.37 -3.77 -12.36
N ASP A 91 7.69 -4.54 -11.51
CA ASP A 91 8.36 -5.30 -10.46
C ASP A 91 9.19 -6.45 -11.03
N ILE A 92 10.25 -6.82 -10.31
CA ILE A 92 11.19 -7.88 -10.70
C ILE A 92 10.48 -9.20 -11.02
N LEU A 93 9.49 -9.61 -10.23
CA LEU A 93 8.85 -10.92 -10.37
C LEU A 93 8.02 -11.01 -11.64
N PHE A 94 7.36 -9.90 -11.98
CA PHE A 94 6.61 -9.83 -13.23
C PHE A 94 7.58 -9.70 -14.41
N TRP A 95 8.59 -8.84 -14.28
CA TRP A 95 9.62 -8.64 -15.31
C TRP A 95 10.32 -9.96 -15.66
N GLU A 96 10.77 -10.75 -14.67
CA GLU A 96 11.47 -12.02 -14.89
C GLU A 96 10.68 -13.03 -15.73
N LYS A 97 9.36 -13.10 -15.56
CA LYS A 97 8.51 -14.06 -16.29
C LYS A 97 8.25 -13.70 -17.75
N LEU A 98 8.47 -12.44 -18.11
CA LEU A 98 8.21 -11.93 -19.45
C LEU A 98 9.41 -12.13 -20.38
N ARG A 99 9.13 -12.34 -21.66
CA ARG A 99 10.10 -12.48 -22.75
C ARG A 99 9.85 -11.42 -23.81
N ILE A 100 10.91 -11.08 -24.56
CA ILE A 100 10.78 -10.26 -25.76
C ILE A 100 9.93 -11.05 -26.77
N GLY A 101 8.98 -10.38 -27.42
CA GLY A 101 7.95 -10.97 -28.28
C GLY A 101 6.65 -11.34 -27.56
N ASP A 102 6.64 -11.39 -26.22
CA ASP A 102 5.38 -11.62 -25.49
C ASP A 102 4.43 -10.43 -25.71
N SER A 103 3.14 -10.73 -25.88
CA SER A 103 2.10 -9.72 -25.89
C SER A 103 1.36 -9.70 -24.56
N ILE A 104 1.12 -8.51 -24.00
CA ILE A 104 0.44 -8.37 -22.72
C ILE A 104 -0.89 -7.65 -22.90
N SER A 105 -1.91 -8.15 -22.18
CA SER A 105 -3.19 -7.48 -22.02
C SER A 105 -3.56 -7.36 -20.55
N LYS A 106 -4.05 -6.19 -20.16
CA LYS A 106 -4.60 -5.96 -18.82
C LYS A 106 -5.87 -5.12 -18.87
N ARG A 107 -6.93 -5.62 -18.25
CA ARG A 107 -8.17 -4.85 -18.06
C ARG A 107 -8.01 -3.84 -16.92
N ILE A 108 -8.56 -2.64 -17.10
CA ILE A 108 -8.64 -1.60 -16.07
C ILE A 108 -9.35 -2.17 -14.83
N GLY A 109 -8.80 -1.92 -13.64
CA GLY A 109 -9.36 -2.40 -12.37
C GLY A 109 -9.09 -3.87 -12.04
N ASN A 110 -8.43 -4.63 -12.92
CA ASN A 110 -8.04 -6.02 -12.63
C ASN A 110 -6.61 -6.08 -12.06
N SER A 111 -6.30 -6.99 -11.14
CA SER A 111 -4.92 -7.27 -10.69
C SER A 111 -4.17 -8.23 -11.62
N LYS A 112 -4.91 -8.89 -12.52
CA LYS A 112 -4.41 -9.96 -13.39
C LYS A 112 -3.95 -9.41 -14.73
N PHE A 113 -2.75 -9.81 -15.14
CA PHE A 113 -2.20 -9.62 -16.46
C PHE A 113 -2.33 -10.92 -17.25
N THR A 114 -2.83 -10.83 -18.47
CA THR A 114 -2.80 -11.94 -19.41
C THR A 114 -1.61 -11.76 -20.32
N VAL A 115 -0.74 -12.76 -20.39
CA VAL A 115 0.44 -12.78 -21.25
C VAL A 115 0.20 -13.83 -22.32
N TYR A 116 0.34 -13.42 -23.58
CA TYR A 116 0.26 -14.26 -24.76
C TYR A 116 1.68 -14.47 -25.27
N ARG A 117 2.08 -15.73 -25.43
CA ARG A 117 3.40 -16.15 -25.88
C ARG A 117 3.23 -17.28 -26.88
N ASP A 118 3.52 -17.00 -28.14
CA ASP A 118 3.43 -17.96 -29.24
C ASP A 118 2.09 -18.73 -29.17
N ASP A 119 2.13 -19.98 -28.72
CA ASP A 119 0.97 -20.89 -28.62
C ASP A 119 0.39 -21.04 -27.19
N SER A 120 0.89 -20.25 -26.24
CA SER A 120 0.56 -20.35 -24.82
C SER A 120 0.03 -19.04 -24.26
N THR A 121 -0.91 -19.15 -23.33
CA THR A 121 -1.41 -18.00 -22.58
C THR A 121 -1.31 -18.29 -21.10
N PHE A 122 -0.75 -17.36 -20.35
CA PHE A 122 -0.72 -17.48 -18.89
C PHE A 122 -1.18 -16.18 -18.23
N VAL A 123 -1.79 -16.35 -17.06
CA VAL A 123 -2.31 -15.25 -16.28
C VAL A 123 -1.40 -15.03 -15.09
N PHE A 124 -0.84 -13.83 -14.98
CA PHE A 124 -0.07 -13.40 -13.84
C PHE A 124 -0.96 -12.55 -12.92
N ASP A 125 -1.21 -13.06 -11.73
CA ASP A 125 -1.98 -12.32 -10.73
C ASP A 125 -1.04 -11.55 -9.80
N TYR A 126 -0.95 -10.25 -10.05
CA TYR A 126 -0.04 -9.37 -9.32
C TYR A 126 -0.39 -9.29 -7.83
N TYR A 127 -1.68 -9.38 -7.49
CA TYR A 127 -2.15 -9.30 -6.11
C TYR A 127 -1.79 -10.56 -5.32
N ASN A 128 -2.00 -11.74 -5.90
CA ASN A 128 -1.66 -13.00 -5.25
C ASN A 128 -0.14 -13.17 -5.05
N VAL A 129 0.66 -12.69 -6.00
CA VAL A 129 2.12 -12.69 -5.84
C VAL A 129 2.52 -11.76 -4.70
N TYR A 130 1.97 -10.54 -4.65
CA TYR A 130 2.25 -9.62 -3.55
C TYR A 130 1.90 -10.21 -2.17
N LEU A 131 0.75 -10.88 -2.03
CA LEU A 131 0.36 -11.53 -0.79
C LEU A 131 1.34 -12.65 -0.37
N LYS A 132 1.76 -13.51 -1.31
CA LYS A 132 2.74 -14.58 -1.01
C LYS A 132 4.08 -14.05 -0.47
N TYR A 133 4.51 -12.87 -0.92
CA TYR A 133 5.76 -12.26 -0.46
C TYR A 133 5.61 -11.45 0.83
N LYS A 134 4.38 -11.10 1.22
CA LYS A 134 4.11 -10.45 2.51
C LYS A 134 4.22 -11.44 3.68
N ASP A 135 3.96 -12.73 3.42
CA ASP A 135 4.00 -13.80 4.42
C ASP A 135 5.39 -14.47 4.53
N LEU A 136 6.39 -13.98 3.78
CA LEU A 136 7.79 -14.37 3.95
C LEU A 136 8.38 -13.57 5.15
N PRO A 137 9.05 -14.25 6.11
CA PRO A 137 9.53 -13.65 7.35
C PRO A 137 10.60 -12.57 7.17
#